data_AF-A0A8T3S6E0-F1
#
_entry.id   AF-A0A8T3S6E0-F1
#
_cell.length_a   1.000
_cell.length_b   1.000
_cell.length_c   1.000
_cell.angle_alpha   90.00
_cell.angle_beta   90.00
_cell.angle_gamma   90.00
#
_symmetry.space_group_name_H-M   'P 1'
#
loop_
_entity.id
_entity.type
_entity.pdbx_description
1 polymer ?
#
loop_
_entity_poly.entity_id
_entity_poly.type
_entity_poly.pdbx_seq_one_letter_code
_entity_poly.pdbx_strand_id
1 'polypeptide(L)' 'GAVGTILAEAAINISSLELSRLSERGDAMMFVSVDDPLGASVLAQLRGVDGIVDVRVVELPAR' A
#
# COMPACT_ATOMS: atom_id res chain seq x y z
N GLY A 1 -9.28 -2.15 6.10
CA GLY A 1 -9.04 -0.69 5.98
C GLY A 1 -8.95 -0.31 4.52
N ALA A 2 -8.98 0.98 4.19
CA ALA A 2 -9.11 1.48 2.81
C ALA A 2 -8.12 0.84 1.82
N VAL A 3 -6.83 0.74 2.17
CA VAL A 3 -5.82 0.13 1.30
C VAL A 3 -6.11 -1.32 0.95
N GLY A 4 -6.44 -2.16 1.95
CA GLY A 4 -6.79 -3.56 1.71
C GLY A 4 -8.06 -3.72 0.88
N THR A 5 -9.04 -2.83 1.06
CA THR A 5 -10.28 -2.83 0.26
C THR A 5 -9.99 -2.51 -1.20
N ILE A 6 -9.22 -1.45 -1.48
CA ILE A 6 -8.84 -1.06 -2.84
C ILE A 6 -8.09 -2.19 -3.56
N LEU A 7 -7.15 -2.86 -2.87
CA LEU A 7 -6.41 -3.99 -3.44
C LEU A 7 -7.33 -5.18 -3.74
N ALA A 8 -8.26 -5.50 -2.83
CA ALA A 8 -9.23 -6.58 -3.02
C ALA A 8 -10.19 -6.31 -4.19
N GLU A 9 -10.69 -5.08 -4.34
CA GLU A 9 -11.54 -4.66 -5.46
C GLU A 9 -10.80 -4.73 -6.81
N ALA A 10 -9.48 -4.53 -6.79
CA ALA A 10 -8.61 -4.72 -7.94
C ALA A 10 -8.18 -6.19 -8.17
N ALA A 11 -8.65 -7.12 -7.34
CA ALA A 11 -8.24 -8.53 -7.34
C ALA A 11 -6.73 -8.75 -7.17
N ILE A 12 -6.06 -7.89 -6.39
CA ILE A 12 -4.63 -7.96 -6.10
C ILE A 12 -4.41 -8.57 -4.72
N ASN A 13 -3.70 -9.70 -4.69
CA ASN A 13 -3.39 -10.39 -3.43
C ASN A 13 -2.24 -9.71 -2.69
N ILE A 14 -2.30 -9.80 -1.35
CA ILE A 14 -1.28 -9.30 -0.43
C ILE A 14 -0.48 -10.49 0.08
N SER A 15 0.82 -10.53 -0.21
CA SER A 15 1.73 -11.54 0.34
C SER A 15 2.28 -11.17 1.71
N SER A 16 2.43 -9.88 2.01
CA SER A 16 2.75 -9.40 3.35
C SER A 16 2.24 -7.99 3.62
N LEU A 17 1.94 -7.71 4.89
CA LEU A 17 1.57 -6.38 5.36
C LEU A 17 2.23 -6.12 6.71
N GLU A 18 3.00 -5.04 6.79
CA GLU A 18 3.59 -4.52 8.03
C GLU A 18 3.09 -3.08 8.22
N LEU A 19 2.63 -2.72 9.42
CA LEU A 19 2.18 -1.38 9.76
C LEU A 19 2.76 -0.97 11.11
N SER A 20 3.54 0.10 11.12
CA SER A 20 4.15 0.62 12.36
C SER A 20 4.02 2.14 12.45
N ARG A 21 4.09 2.66 13.67
CA ARG A 21 4.18 4.10 13.92
C ARG A 21 5.64 4.54 13.82
N LEU A 22 5.88 5.67 13.18
CA LEU A 22 7.20 6.30 13.12
C LEU A 22 7.55 7.06 14.41
N SER A 23 6.54 7.49 15.18
CA SER A 23 6.70 8.12 16.48
C SER A 23 5.42 8.01 17.33
N GLU A 24 5.50 8.35 18.62
CA GLU A 24 4.31 8.41 19.47
C GLU A 24 3.34 9.48 18.96
N ARG A 25 2.11 9.04 18.62
CA ARG A 25 1.03 9.89 18.08
C ARG A 25 1.36 10.59 16.76
N GLY A 26 2.40 10.15 16.06
CA GLY A 26 2.75 10.66 14.73
C GLY A 26 2.32 9.73 13.60
N ASP A 27 2.95 9.93 12.45
CA ASP A 27 2.66 9.19 11.22
C ASP A 27 2.91 7.69 11.36
N ALA A 28 2.23 6.93 10.52
CA ALA A 28 2.43 5.50 10.38
C ALA A 28 3.01 5.19 9.01
N MET A 29 3.84 4.15 8.94
CA MET A 29 4.34 3.60 7.69
C MET A 29 3.78 2.21 7.50
N MET A 30 3.25 1.95 6.31
CA MET A 30 2.75 0.65 5.91
C MET A 30 3.59 0.12 4.75
N PHE A 31 4.10 -1.10 4.90
CA PHE A 31 4.70 -1.87 3.81
C PHE A 31 3.72 -2.95 3.40
N VAL A 32 3.41 -2.99 2.10
CA VAL A 32 2.53 -4.00 1.53
C VAL A 32 3.27 -4.66 0.37
N SER A 33 3.51 -5.95 0.47
CA SER A 33 3.98 -6.76 -0.67
C SER A 33 2.76 -7.34 -1.37
N VAL A 34 2.75 -7.24 -2.69
CA VAL A 34 1.67 -7.75 -3.53
C VAL A 34 2.23 -8.70 -4.56
N ASP A 35 1.41 -9.66 -4.97
CA ASP A 35 1.82 -10.69 -5.93
C ASP A 35 1.78 -10.18 -7.37
N ASP A 36 0.90 -9.22 -7.65
CA ASP A 36 0.67 -8.65 -8.97
C ASP A 36 1.08 -7.17 -9.02
N PRO A 37 1.58 -6.68 -10.17
CA PRO A 37 1.90 -5.27 -10.35
C PRO A 37 0.69 -4.35 -10.11
N LEU A 38 0.90 -3.23 -9.43
CA LEU A 38 -0.13 -2.22 -9.24
C LEU A 38 -0.33 -1.38 -10.51
N GLY A 39 -1.54 -1.43 -11.09
CA GLY A 39 -1.93 -0.55 -12.19
C GLY A 39 -2.01 0.93 -11.78
N ALA A 40 -1.90 1.83 -12.76
CA ALA A 40 -1.94 3.27 -12.53
C ALA A 40 -3.23 3.75 -11.85
N SER A 41 -4.37 3.13 -12.14
CA SER A 41 -5.66 3.43 -11.52
C SER A 41 -5.70 3.07 -10.03
N VAL A 42 -5.15 1.91 -9.66
CA VAL A 42 -5.05 1.45 -8.28
C VAL A 42 -4.14 2.39 -7.48
N LEU A 43 -2.98 2.75 -8.06
CA LEU A 43 -2.05 3.68 -7.43
C LEU A 43 -2.66 5.08 -7.23
N ALA A 44 -3.46 5.56 -8.17
CA ALA A 44 -4.20 6.82 -8.03
C ALA A 44 -5.25 6.75 -6.92
N GLN A 45 -5.98 5.63 -6.80
CA GLN A 45 -6.95 5.44 -5.71
C GLN A 45 -6.27 5.42 -4.34
N LEU A 46 -5.16 4.69 -4.19
CA LEU A 46 -4.39 4.65 -2.95
C LEU A 46 -3.90 6.04 -2.54
N ARG A 47 -3.41 6.85 -3.49
CA ARG A 47 -2.99 8.25 -3.24
C ARG A 47 -4.14 9.18 -2.89
N GLY A 48 -5.37 8.84 -3.28
CA GLY A 48 -6.57 9.63 -3.00
C GLY A 48 -7.24 9.30 -1.66
N VAL A 49 -6.75 8.30 -0.93
CA VAL A 49 -7.29 7.96 0.39
C VAL A 49 -6.95 9.07 1.39
N ASP A 50 -7.97 9.59 2.06
CA ASP A 50 -7.78 10.59 3.11
C ASP A 50 -6.86 10.06 4.22
N GLY A 51 -5.89 10.89 4.63
CA GLY A 51 -4.85 10.52 5.60
C GLY A 51 -3.64 9.74 5.04
N ILE A 52 -3.61 9.37 3.74
CA ILE A 52 -2.39 8.84 3.11
C ILE A 52 -1.55 10.00 2.56
N VAL A 53 -0.34 10.15 3.11
CA VAL A 53 0.57 11.26 2.77
C VAL A 53 1.36 11.00 1.48
N ASP A 54 1.82 9.77 1.25
CA ASP A 54 2.53 9.37 0.04
C ASP A 54 2.33 7.87 -0.25
N VAL A 55 2.41 7.48 -1.51
CA VAL A 55 2.40 6.08 -1.97
C VAL A 55 3.43 5.89 -3.07
N ARG A 56 4.35 4.96 -2.83
CA ARG A 56 5.41 4.59 -3.76
C ARG A 56 5.39 3.09 -4.01
N VAL A 57 5.58 2.73 -5.28
CA VAL A 57 5.84 1.36 -5.69
C VAL A 57 7.35 1.19 -5.79
N VAL A 58 7.86 0.10 -5.23
CA VAL A 58 9.27 -0.26 -5.32
C VAL A 58 9.33 -1.70 -5.82
N GLU A 59 10.03 -1.91 -6.94
CA GLU A 59 10.36 -3.25 -7.40
C GLU A 59 11.62 -3.70 -6.70
N LEU A 60 11.50 -4.78 -5.92
CA LEU A 60 12.65 -5.40 -5.28
C LEU A 60 13.30 -6.39 -6.26
N PRO A 61 14.63 -6.45 -6.33
CA PRO A 61 15.31 -7.42 -7.18
C PRO A 61 14.93 -8.85 -6.77
N ALA A 62 14.77 -9.73 -7.76
CA ALA A 62 14.66 -11.15 -7.50
C ALA A 62 15.91 -11.63 -6.72
N ARG A 63 15.69 -12.45 -5.70
CA ARG A 63 16.78 -13.09 -4.95
C ARG A 63 17.56 -14.07 -5.82
#